data_AF-A0A2V9N9K1-F1
#
_entry.id   AF-A0A2V9N9K1-F1
#
_cell.length_a   1.000
_cell.length_b   1.000
_cell.length_c   1.000
_cell.angle_alpha   90.00
_cell.angle_beta   90.00
_cell.angle_gamma   90.00
#
_symmetry.space_group_name_H-M   'P 1'
#
loop_
_entity.id
_entity.type
_entity.pdbx_description
1 polymer ?
#
loop_
_entity_poly.entity_id
_entity_poly.type
_entity_poly.pdbx_seq_one_letter_code
_entity_poly.pdbx_strand_id
1 'polypeptide(L)' 'MPRKIMCILALAALSTSLLCAQDKKTAAPPKLKIGDMAPNFKLQYFDGKELKDVTLDQYRGKQNVVLAFYIFAFTGG' A
#
# COMPACT_ATOMS: atom_id res chain seq x y z
N MET A 1 -20.15 44.83 16.14
CA MET A 1 -19.82 43.56 15.45
C MET A 1 -18.33 43.24 15.67
N PRO A 2 -17.99 42.27 16.52
CA PRO A 2 -16.66 42.16 17.13
C PRO A 2 -15.64 41.48 16.21
N ARG A 3 -14.82 42.27 15.50
CA ARG A 3 -13.69 41.79 14.65
C ARG A 3 -12.70 40.87 15.37
N LYS A 4 -12.63 40.93 16.71
CA LYS A 4 -11.76 40.07 17.53
C LYS A 4 -12.24 38.61 17.59
N ILE A 5 -13.54 38.37 17.48
CA ILE A 5 -14.11 37.02 17.48
C ILE A 5 -13.80 36.29 16.16
N MET A 6 -13.72 37.02 15.05
CA MET A 6 -13.39 36.45 13.73
C MET A 6 -11.94 35.92 13.66
N CYS A 7 -10.98 36.59 14.31
CA CYS A 7 -9.57 36.15 14.30
C CYS A 7 -9.32 34.89 15.15
N ILE A 8 -10.11 34.68 16.22
CA ILE A 8 -9.97 33.50 17.08
C ILE A 8 -10.55 32.25 16.40
N LEU A 9 -11.60 32.40 15.60
CA LEU A 9 -12.17 31.33 14.78
C LEU A 9 -11.28 30.92 13.60
N ALA A 10 -10.49 31.84 13.05
CA ALA A 10 -9.56 31.54 11.96
C ALA A 10 -8.31 30.75 12.43
N LEU A 11 -7.88 30.91 13.69
CA LEU A 11 -6.69 30.23 14.22
C LEU A 11 -6.98 28.79 14.69
N ALA A 12 -8.24 28.47 14.99
CA ALA A 12 -8.66 27.11 15.38
C ALA A 12 -8.81 26.15 14.19
N ALA A 13 -8.86 26.67 12.96
CA ALA A 13 -9.03 25.85 11.74
C ALA A 13 -7.70 25.31 11.17
N LEU A 14 -6.54 25.79 11.65
CA LEU A 14 -5.23 25.35 11.17
C LEU A 14 -4.61 24.21 11.99
N SER A 15 -5.17 23.85 13.14
CA SER A 15 -4.58 22.90 14.09
C SER A 15 -4.97 21.43 13.86
N THR A 16 -5.94 21.15 12.98
CA THR A 16 -6.48 19.79 12.79
C THR A 16 -5.71 18.95 11.78
N SER A 17 -4.79 19.53 11.00
CA SER A 17 -4.04 18.80 9.96
C SER A 17 -2.84 17.99 10.49
N LEU A 18 -2.47 18.11 11.78
CA LEU A 18 -1.33 17.38 12.35
C LEU A 18 -1.65 15.98 12.92
N LEU A 19 -2.91 15.57 13.02
CA LEU A 19 -3.27 14.26 13.62
C LEU A 19 -3.25 13.06 12.66
N CYS A 20 -3.05 13.27 11.36
CA CYS A 20 -3.04 12.18 10.38
C CYS A 20 -1.64 11.61 10.08
N ALA A 21 -0.57 12.12 10.70
CA ALA A 21 0.74 11.49 10.66
C ALA A 21 0.79 10.32 11.66
N GLN A 22 -0.05 9.31 11.44
CA GLN A 22 0.08 8.02 12.10
C GLN A 22 1.32 7.36 11.49
N ASP A 23 2.40 7.31 12.26
CA ASP A 23 3.55 6.43 12.01
C ASP A 23 3.01 5.05 11.58
N LYS A 24 3.14 4.73 10.29
CA LYS A 24 2.94 3.37 9.79
C LYS A 24 3.99 2.50 10.46
N LYS A 25 3.67 1.97 11.63
CA LYS A 25 4.41 0.94 12.32
C LYS A 25 4.63 -0.17 11.29
N THR A 26 5.84 -0.28 10.76
CA THR A 26 6.19 -1.31 9.78
C THR A 26 5.90 -2.65 10.46
N ALA A 27 4.79 -3.28 10.09
CA ALA A 27 4.42 -4.57 10.63
C ALA A 27 5.57 -5.54 10.33
N ALA A 28 5.94 -6.36 11.33
CA ALA A 28 6.93 -7.40 11.13
C ALA A 28 6.51 -8.28 9.94
N PRO A 29 7.45 -8.75 9.11
CA PRO A 29 7.12 -9.60 7.97
C PRO A 29 6.28 -10.79 8.43
N PRO A 30 5.19 -11.12 7.73
CA PRO A 30 4.36 -12.26 8.11
C PRO A 30 5.23 -13.54 8.08
N LYS A 31 5.20 -14.31 9.17
CA LYS A 31 5.83 -15.64 9.21
C LYS A 31 4.99 -16.59 8.39
N LEU A 32 5.46 -16.96 7.20
CA LEU A 32 4.78 -17.90 6.30
C LEU A 32 5.20 -19.34 6.58
N LYS A 33 4.25 -20.26 6.57
CA LYS A 33 4.48 -21.70 6.62
C LYS A 33 3.83 -22.39 5.42
N ILE A 34 4.32 -23.60 5.11
CA ILE A 34 3.71 -24.43 4.07
C ILE A 34 2.27 -24.76 4.47
N GLY A 35 1.35 -24.62 3.51
CA GLY A 35 -0.08 -24.83 3.72
C GLY A 35 -0.85 -23.57 4.13
N ASP A 36 -0.14 -22.51 4.55
CA ASP A 36 -0.80 -21.23 4.80
C ASP A 36 -1.35 -20.64 3.49
N MET A 37 -2.49 -19.96 3.60
CA MET A 37 -2.99 -19.18 2.48
C MET A 37 -2.00 -18.06 2.16
N ALA A 38 -1.52 -18.02 0.92
CA ALA A 38 -0.62 -16.98 0.45
C ALA A 38 -1.25 -15.59 0.64
N PRO A 39 -0.54 -14.63 1.28
CA PRO A 39 -1.04 -13.27 1.48
C PRO A 39 -1.39 -12.62 0.15
N ASN A 40 -2.50 -11.87 0.11
CA ASN A 40 -2.82 -11.12 -1.09
C ASN A 40 -1.86 -9.93 -1.23
N PHE A 41 -1.47 -9.63 -2.47
CA PHE A 41 -0.69 -8.47 -2.82
C PHE A 41 -1.20 -7.89 -4.13
N LYS A 42 -0.87 -6.62 -4.39
CA LYS A 42 -1.12 -5.93 -5.64
C LYS A 42 0.20 -5.44 -6.21
N LEU A 43 0.46 -5.74 -7.48
CA LEU A 43 1.63 -5.25 -8.21
C LEU A 43 1.16 -4.55 -9.49
N GLN A 44 1.96 -3.60 -9.96
CA GLN A 44 1.86 -3.13 -11.34
C GLN A 44 2.77 -3.96 -12.23
N TYR A 45 2.28 -4.36 -13.39
CA TYR A 45 3.06 -5.02 -14.44
C TYR A 45 2.82 -4.31 -15.77
N PHE A 46 3.81 -4.36 -16.65
CA PHE A 46 3.71 -3.84 -18.02
C PHE A 46 3.50 -5.01 -18.98
N ASP A 47 2.45 -4.95 -19.80
CA ASP A 47 2.11 -6.01 -20.74
C ASP A 47 2.66 -5.79 -22.16
N GLY A 48 3.49 -4.76 -22.34
CA GLY A 48 3.98 -4.32 -23.65
C GLY A 48 3.22 -3.11 -24.22
N LYS A 49 2.06 -2.75 -23.66
CA LYS A 49 1.25 -1.60 -24.11
C LYS A 49 0.97 -0.62 -22.98
N GLU A 50 0.56 -1.11 -21.81
CA GLU A 50 0.18 -0.27 -20.68
C GLU A 50 0.55 -0.90 -19.34
N LEU A 51 0.60 -0.07 -18.30
CA LEU A 51 0.75 -0.53 -16.92
C LEU A 51 -0.60 -1.02 -16.41
N LYS A 52 -0.61 -2.21 -15.82
CA LYS A 52 -1.80 -2.87 -15.29
C LYS A 52 -1.58 -3.31 -13.86
N ASP A 53 -2.64 -3.25 -13.07
CA ASP A 53 -2.67 -3.83 -11.74
C ASP A 53 -2.96 -5.34 -11.84
N VAL A 54 -2.19 -6.13 -11.12
CA VAL A 54 -2.44 -7.56 -10.91
C VAL A 54 -2.50 -7.85 -9.41
N THR A 55 -3.43 -8.70 -9.00
CA THR A 55 -3.53 -9.17 -7.61
C THR A 55 -3.51 -10.68 -7.54
N LEU A 56 -2.96 -11.23 -6.45
CA LEU A 56 -2.83 -12.69 -6.31
C LEU A 56 -4.19 -13.39 -6.24
N ASP A 57 -5.19 -12.75 -5.63
CA ASP A 57 -6.52 -13.32 -5.47
C ASP A 57 -7.27 -13.55 -6.79
N GLN A 58 -6.92 -12.85 -7.88
CA GLN A 58 -7.48 -13.08 -9.21
C GLN A 58 -7.28 -14.52 -9.71
N TYR A 59 -6.24 -15.20 -9.23
CA TYR A 59 -5.81 -16.54 -9.65
C TYR A 59 -6.28 -17.67 -8.74
N ARG A 60 -6.75 -17.35 -7.52
CA ARG A 60 -7.15 -18.36 -6.52
C ARG A 60 -8.24 -19.28 -7.07
N GLY A 61 -8.02 -20.59 -6.97
CA GLY A 61 -8.95 -21.62 -7.46
C GLY A 61 -9.09 -21.72 -8.98
N LYS A 62 -8.37 -20.89 -9.75
CA LYS A 62 -8.42 -20.91 -11.22
C LYS A 62 -7.20 -21.57 -11.85
N GLN A 63 -6.02 -21.36 -11.27
CA GLN A 63 -4.77 -21.94 -11.77
C GLN A 63 -3.72 -22.00 -10.66
N ASN A 64 -2.73 -22.88 -10.85
CA ASN A 64 -1.54 -22.93 -10.00
C ASN A 64 -0.64 -21.73 -10.32
N VAL A 65 -0.06 -21.12 -9.29
CA VAL A 65 0.78 -19.92 -9.41
C VAL A 65 2.14 -20.18 -8.76
N VAL A 66 3.21 -19.83 -9.47
CA VAL A 66 4.57 -19.80 -8.95
C VAL A 66 5.01 -18.34 -8.82
N LEU A 67 5.50 -17.95 -7.64
CA LEU A 67 6.02 -16.60 -7.38
C LEU A 67 7.53 -16.67 -7.16
N ALA A 68 8.28 -15.98 -8.01
CA ALA A 68 9.72 -15.84 -7.90
C ALA A 68 10.10 -14.39 -7.61
N PHE A 69 11.10 -14.19 -6.75
CA PHE A 69 11.65 -12.88 -6.42
C PHE A 69 13.06 -12.79 -6.99
N TYR A 70 13.34 -11.70 -7.69
CA TYR A 70 14.65 -11.37 -8.23
C TYR A 70 15.15 -10.09 -7.57
N ILE A 71 16.45 -10.02 -7.26
CA ILE A 71 17.03 -8.86 -6.57
C ILE A 71 17.05 -7.64 -7.51
N PHE A 72 17.53 -7.82 -8.74
CA PHE A 72 17.62 -6.76 -9.74
C PHE A 72 17.32 -7.27 -11.15
N ALA A 73 16.86 -6.35 -12.01
CA ALA A 73 16.70 -6.60 -13.44
C ALA A 73 18.05 -6.91 -14.10
N PHE A 74 18.03 -7.69 -15.19
CA PHE A 74 19.23 -8.07 -15.96
C PHE A 74 20.29 -8.85 -15.17
N THR A 75 19.87 -9.70 -14.23
CA THR A 75 20.75 -10.62 -13.49
C THR A 75 20.47 -12.08 -13.87
N GLY A 76 21.44 -12.97 -13.60
CA GLY A 76 21.36 -14.40 -13.96
C GLY A 76 20.37 -15.23 -13.14
N GLY A 77 19.74 -14.62 -12.11
CA GLY A 77 18.95 -15.35 -11.13
C GLY A 77 19.80 -15.98 -10.04
#